data_AF-A0A061NFY3-F1
#
_entry.id   AF-A0A061NFY3-F1
#
_cell.length_a   1.000
_cell.length_b   1.000
_cell.length_c   1.000
_cell.angle_alpha   90.00
_cell.angle_beta   90.00
_cell.angle_gamma   90.00
#
_symmetry.space_group_name_H-M   'P 1'
#
loop_
_entity.id
_entity.type
_entity.pdbx_description
1 polymer ?
#
loop_
_entity_poly.entity_id
_entity_poly.type
_entity_poly.pdbx_seq_one_letter_code
_entity_poly.pdbx_strand_id
1 'polypeptide(L)' 'MLLILFWGIVIASIFLTVRRKQPIYLGVPIAAIGLYLFVSIIQVPLSFRETITFIFGLR' A
#
# COMPACT_ATOMS: atom_id res chain seq x y z
N MET A 1 -9.97 5.63 10.94
CA MET A 1 -9.21 4.52 11.58
C MET A 1 -7.95 4.15 10.78
N LEU A 2 -8.09 3.73 9.51
CA LEU A 2 -6.96 3.30 8.65
C LEU A 2 -5.83 4.34 8.51
N LEU A 3 -6.19 5.63 8.38
CA LEU A 3 -5.21 6.72 8.25
C LEU A 3 -4.31 6.85 9.49
N ILE A 4 -4.89 6.71 10.69
CA ILE A 4 -4.16 6.80 11.97
C ILE A 4 -3.16 5.64 12.09
N LEU A 5 -3.58 4.46 11.66
CA LEU A 5 -2.76 3.25 11.64
C LEU A 5 -1.58 3.40 10.66
N PHE A 6 -1.84 3.96 9.48
CA PHE A 6 -0.80 4.29 8.51
C PHE A 6 0.22 5.29 9.06
N TRP A 7 -0.23 6.37 9.70
CA TRP A 7 0.66 7.34 10.34
C TRP A 7 1.50 6.71 11.46
N GLY A 8 0.93 5.77 12.23
CA GLY A 8 1.69 4.99 13.21
C GLY A 8 2.83 4.17 12.57
N ILE A 9 2.56 3.50 11.44
CA ILE A 9 3.56 2.74 10.68
C ILE A 9 4.66 3.66 10.13
N VAL A 10 4.30 4.85 9.64
CA VAL A 10 5.25 5.85 9.13
C VAL A 10 6.18 6.32 10.25
N ILE A 11 5.65 6.67 11.42
CA ILE A 11 6.45 7.11 12.57
C ILE A 11 7.39 5.99 13.03
N ALA A 12 6.89 4.75 13.12
CA ALA A 12 7.70 3.59 13.48
C ALA A 12 8.82 3.33 12.45
N SER A 13 8.51 3.45 11.15
CA SER A 13 9.47 3.32 10.06
C SER A 13 10.58 4.38 10.14
N ILE A 14 10.23 5.64 10.38
CA ILE A 14 11.21 6.73 10.56
C ILE A 14 12.08 6.46 11.79
N PHE A 15 11.48 6.08 12.92
CA PHE A 15 12.22 5.77 14.13
C PHE A 15 13.22 4.63 13.92
N LEU A 16 12.81 3.56 13.24
CA LEU A 16 13.66 2.41 12.92
C LEU A 16 14.78 2.80 11.95
N THR A 17 14.48 3.63 10.95
CA THR A 17 15.44 4.18 9.98
C THR A 17 16.54 4.96 10.70
N VAL A 18 16.17 5.87 11.60
CA VAL A 18 17.12 6.68 12.37
C VAL A 18 17.95 5.81 13.31
N ARG A 19 17.31 4.87 14.01
CA ARG A 19 17.99 4.01 15.00
C ARG A 19 18.95 3.01 14.37
N ARG A 20 18.60 2.43 13.23
CA ARG A 20 19.41 1.41 12.54
C ARG A 20 20.30 2.00 11.44
N LYS A 21 20.13 3.28 11.10
CA LYS A 21 20.81 3.99 10.00
C LYS A 21 20.70 3.29 8.64
N GLN A 22 19.70 2.43 8.47
CA GLN A 22 19.45 1.74 7.21
C GLN A 22 18.25 2.38 6.51
N PRO A 23 18.42 2.94 5.30
CA PRO A 23 17.34 3.61 4.58
C PRO A 23 16.23 2.66 4.15
N ILE A 24 16.48 1.35 4.14
CA ILE A 24 15.52 0.32 3.73
C ILE A 24 14.24 0.32 4.57
N TYR A 25 14.30 0.82 5.81
CA TYR A 25 13.14 0.93 6.69
C TYR A 25 12.13 1.97 6.21
N LEU A 26 12.52 2.95 5.38
CA LEU A 26 11.59 3.87 4.70
C LEU A 26 10.80 3.16 3.59
N GLY A 27 11.22 1.98 3.16
CA GLY A 27 10.45 1.13 2.24
C GLY A 27 9.22 0.50 2.91
N VAL A 28 9.16 0.46 4.24
CA VAL A 28 8.03 -0.12 5.00
C VAL A 28 6.69 0.56 4.67
N PRO A 29 6.54 1.90 4.71
CA PRO A 29 5.30 2.56 4.32
C PRO A 29 4.95 2.32 2.83
N ILE A 30 5.95 2.24 1.94
CA ILE A 30 5.71 1.91 0.53
C ILE A 30 5.17 0.47 0.40
N ALA A 31 5.78 -0.48 1.10
CA ALA A 31 5.33 -1.87 1.12
C ALA A 31 3.92 -2.01 1.74
N ALA A 32 3.60 -1.23 2.77
CA ALA A 32 2.27 -1.21 3.38
C ALA A 32 1.19 -0.74 2.39
N ILE A 33 1.48 0.30 1.60
CA ILE A 33 0.58 0.76 0.52
C ILE A 33 0.45 -0.32 -0.56
N GLY A 34 1.57 -0.89 -1.00
CA GLY A 34 1.58 -1.96 -2.00
C GLY A 34 0.75 -3.18 -1.56
N LEU A 35 0.90 -3.61 -0.31
CA LEU A 35 0.13 -4.70 0.27
C LEU A 35 -1.36 -4.36 0.34
N TYR A 36 -1.70 -3.15 0.78
CA TYR A 36 -3.09 -2.68 0.81
C TYR A 36 -3.73 -2.70 -0.58
N LEU A 37 -3.02 -2.21 -1.60
CA LEU A 37 -3.48 -2.25 -2.99
C LEU A 37 -3.64 -3.68 -3.49
N PHE A 38 -2.67 -4.56 -3.21
CA PHE A 38 -2.72 -5.96 -3.61
C PHE A 38 -3.93 -6.69 -3.02
N VAL A 39 -4.15 -6.54 -1.71
CA VAL A 39 -5.34 -7.09 -1.04
C VAL A 39 -6.62 -6.50 -1.63
N SER A 40 -6.65 -5.19 -1.89
CA SER A 40 -7.80 -4.54 -2.50
C SER A 40 -8.12 -5.12 -3.89
N ILE A 41 -7.11 -5.39 -4.70
CA ILE A 41 -7.27 -6.00 -6.03
C ILE A 41 -7.85 -7.42 -5.91
N ILE A 42 -7.40 -8.22 -4.94
CA ILE A 42 -7.92 -9.57 -4.70
C ILE A 42 -9.38 -9.53 -4.20
N GLN A 43 -9.74 -8.51 -3.42
CA GLN A 43 -11.08 -8.36 -2.86
C GLN A 43 -12.12 -7.85 -3.87
N VAL A 44 -11.70 -7.32 -5.01
CA VAL A 44 -12.63 -6.91 -6.06
C VAL A 44 -13.23 -8.18 -6.70
N PRO A 45 -14.57 -8.36 -6.64
CA PRO A 45 -15.23 -9.54 -7.20
C PRO A 45 -15.26 -9.53 -8.73
N LEU A 46 -14.95 -8.39 -9.35
CA LEU A 46 -14.79 -8.25 -10.80
C LEU A 46 -13.41 -8.77 -11.20
N SER A 47 -13.35 -9.48 -12.32
CA SER A 47 -12.05 -9.88 -12.87
C SER A 47 -11.22 -8.62 -13.19
N PHE A 48 -9.90 -8.67 -12.95
CA PHE A 48 -9.00 -7.53 -13.18
C PHE A 48 -9.15 -6.93 -14.59
N ARG A 49 -9.47 -7.79 -15.57
CA ARG A 49 -9.84 -7.39 -16.94
C ARG A 49 -11.11 -6.55 -17.00
N GLU A 50 -12.20 -6.97 -16.37
CA GLU A 50 -13.45 -6.21 -16.35
C GLU A 50 -13.27 -4.84 -15.69
N THR A 51 -12.48 -4.76 -14.62
CA THR A 51 -12.19 -3.48 -13.96
C THR A 51 -11.40 -2.53 -14.87
N ILE A 52 -10.38 -3.03 -15.59
CA ILE A 52 -9.63 -2.23 -16.56
C ILE A 52 -10.53 -1.83 -17.73
N THR A 53 -11.29 -2.76 -18.30
CA THR A 53 -12.22 -2.51 -19.40
C THR A 53 -13.27 -1.45 -19.02
N PHE A 54 -13.78 -1.48 -17.78
CA PHE A 54 -14.70 -0.49 -17.24
C PHE A 54 -14.05 0.89 -17.02
N ILE A 55 -12.88 0.95 -16.38
CA ILE A 55 -12.18 2.22 -16.11
C ILE A 55 -11.73 2.90 -17.40
N PHE A 56 -11.23 2.12 -18.36
CA PHE A 56 -10.72 2.65 -19.63
C PHE A 56 -11.78 2.72 -20.74
N GLY A 57 -13.03 2.33 -20.46
CA GLY A 57 -14.13 2.37 -21.44
C GLY A 57 -13.86 1.56 -22.71
N LEU A 58 -13.03 0.52 -22.61
CA LEU A 58 -12.74 -0.37 -23.73
C LEU A 58 -14.00 -1.22 -23.95
N ARG A 59 -14.57 -1.26 -25.15
CA ARG A 59 -15.79 -2.00 -25.46
C ARG A 59 -15.48 -3.20 -26.35
#